data_AF-A0A212F9I6-F1
#
_entry.id   AF-A0A212F9I6-F1
#
_cell.length_a   1.000
_cell.length_b   1.000
_cell.length_c   1.000
_cell.angle_alpha   90.00
_cell.angle_beta   90.00
_cell.angle_gamma   90.00
#
_symmetry.space_group_name_H-M   'P 1'
#
loop_
_entity.id
_entity.type
_entity.pdbx_description
1 polymer ?
#
loop_
_entity_poly.entity_id
_entity_poly.type
_entity_poly.pdbx_seq_one_letter_code
_entity_poly.pdbx_strand_id
1 'polypeptide(L)'
;MWTIIKCVLLLSVAVAAHGYVLGPRDVVFHLFTRSNPQVSEPLLPSEGSIATSSFQRTRRTIFTIHNYGEGVGGNFNAFVIRAHLLAEDVNVIAIDWSPAASFYSYALANMPQLGRVIASFIDLLDSRFGYSPDNIRIAGLGLGAHAAGIAARNINGNIPHIVALDPSLVGWTHHPEILSKDDASVVEVIHTSAGAEGYDKPLGDLDFYPNGGTFMAGCGTNSTCSHIYSYVYYAESLTTELENGKKFVGTACDSYENAINLACQGERGVIFGGSAVKRTENPRVSQPLMPNNVNLLSRSNYKSIRRTIVLIHGWMNSATSNFNSVLLRALLAAEDVNVIVVDWSSGSNSLQYREVNANAISSGSAVAQFINWLNQNTGSVLAQYHIIGHGVGGHQAGIVGSLNLPVHGYITGLDPALIGWVNNIYRFRPSDALYSEVIHTNYGVFGYLADLAKVDFYPNGGISMPGCDSNGCDHERGFQYLAESIASGGFRGRECMNYYAAVLRMCNGPRQLQMGGLEPKTGASGVYFLETNAQPPFSQG
;
A
#
# COMPACT_ATOMS: atom_id res chain seq x y z
N MET A 1 23.94 22.10 37.40
CA MET A 1 24.95 21.10 36.95
C MET A 1 24.27 19.90 36.29
N TRP A 2 23.30 20.13 35.39
CA TRP A 2 22.58 19.09 34.65
C TRP A 2 21.94 19.66 33.37
N THR A 3 22.66 20.56 32.70
CA THR A 3 22.20 21.24 31.47
C THR A 3 23.33 21.58 30.51
N ILE A 4 24.57 21.15 30.80
CA ILE A 4 25.77 21.46 30.01
C ILE A 4 26.33 20.21 29.29
N ILE A 5 25.82 19.01 29.58
CA ILE A 5 26.32 17.76 28.99
C ILE A 5 25.62 17.40 27.65
N LYS A 6 24.50 18.05 27.29
CA LYS A 6 23.82 17.84 26.00
C LYS A 6 24.22 18.82 24.88
N CYS A 7 25.03 19.84 25.16
CA CYS A 7 25.41 20.86 24.17
C CYS A 7 26.85 20.76 23.63
N VAL A 8 27.61 19.72 23.95
CA VAL A 8 29.01 19.56 23.49
C VAL A 8 29.24 18.35 22.55
N LEU A 9 28.17 17.65 22.13
CA LEU A 9 28.24 16.58 21.12
C LEU A 9 27.33 16.84 19.90
N LEU A 10 27.07 18.13 19.61
CA LEU A 10 26.51 18.62 18.34
C LEU A 10 27.58 19.37 17.55
N LEU A 11 28.82 18.86 17.57
CA LEU A 11 29.77 19.18 16.53
C LEU A 11 29.38 18.31 15.33
N SER A 12 28.89 18.98 14.30
CA SER A 12 28.88 18.52 12.93
C SER A 12 30.24 17.88 12.60
N VAL A 13 30.32 16.57 12.78
CA VAL A 13 31.35 15.73 12.18
C VAL A 13 30.97 15.62 10.71
N ALA A 14 31.07 16.74 9.99
CA ALA A 14 31.53 16.71 8.61
C ALA A 14 33.03 16.35 8.66
N VAL A 15 33.33 15.15 9.16
CA VAL A 15 34.62 14.55 8.84
C VAL A 15 34.48 14.23 7.39
N ALA A 16 35.19 14.99 6.57
CA ALA A 16 35.68 14.54 5.27
C ALA A 16 36.54 13.29 5.53
N ALA A 17 35.88 12.19 5.90
CA ALA A 17 36.44 10.87 5.82
C ALA A 17 36.66 10.71 4.33
N HIS A 18 37.93 10.77 3.93
CA HIS A 18 38.32 10.40 2.59
C HIS A 18 37.85 8.96 2.43
N GLY A 19 36.72 8.78 1.75
CA GLY A 19 36.19 7.47 1.43
C GLY A 19 37.31 6.68 0.77
N TYR A 20 37.48 5.45 1.22
CA TYR A 20 38.34 4.53 0.52
C TYR A 20 37.66 4.23 -0.83
N VAL A 21 38.39 4.35 -1.94
CA VAL A 21 37.83 3.95 -3.24
C VAL A 21 37.68 2.44 -3.22
N LEU A 22 36.44 1.94 -3.26
CA LEU A 22 36.18 0.51 -3.25
C LEU A 22 36.83 -0.13 -4.48
N GLY A 23 37.77 -1.03 -4.24
CA GLY A 23 38.41 -1.84 -5.26
C GLY A 23 37.57 -3.08 -5.61
N PRO A 24 37.97 -3.82 -6.66
CA PRO A 24 37.20 -4.96 -7.20
C PRO A 24 37.01 -6.15 -6.25
N ARG A 25 37.68 -6.16 -5.09
CA ARG A 25 37.63 -7.24 -4.09
C ARG A 25 37.10 -6.78 -2.73
N ASP A 26 36.75 -5.51 -2.59
CA ASP A 26 36.26 -4.96 -1.32
C ASP A 26 34.77 -5.21 -1.10
N VAL A 27 34.08 -5.64 -2.16
CA VAL A 27 32.70 -6.13 -2.11
C VAL A 27 32.64 -7.49 -2.80
N VAL A 28 32.24 -8.52 -2.06
CA VAL A 28 32.09 -9.90 -2.56
C VAL A 28 30.63 -10.33 -2.42
N PHE A 29 30.08 -10.92 -3.48
CA PHE A 29 28.70 -11.40 -3.52
C PHE A 29 28.70 -12.90 -3.21
N HIS A 30 28.14 -13.30 -2.07
CA HIS A 30 28.15 -14.71 -1.64
C HIS A 30 26.81 -15.38 -1.91
N LEU A 31 26.77 -16.33 -2.85
CA LEU A 31 25.57 -17.08 -3.20
C LEU A 31 25.35 -18.27 -2.27
N PHE A 32 24.16 -18.30 -1.67
CA PHE A 32 23.62 -19.44 -0.94
C PHE A 32 22.31 -19.90 -1.60
N THR A 33 22.10 -21.20 -1.58
CA THR A 33 20.91 -21.90 -2.04
C THR A 33 20.63 -23.05 -1.07
N ARG A 34 19.49 -23.74 -1.24
CA ARG A 34 19.20 -24.95 -0.45
C ARG A 34 20.24 -26.07 -0.62
N SER A 35 20.98 -26.09 -1.74
CA SER A 35 22.07 -27.06 -1.97
C SER A 35 23.37 -26.71 -1.26
N ASN A 36 23.57 -25.45 -0.86
CA ASN A 36 24.76 -24.99 -0.15
C ASN A 36 24.41 -24.03 1.01
N PRO A 37 23.61 -24.47 2.00
CA PRO A 37 23.02 -23.58 3.01
C PRO A 37 24.00 -23.12 4.10
N GLN A 38 25.24 -23.59 4.08
CA GLN A 38 26.26 -23.28 5.10
C GLN A 38 27.54 -22.70 4.51
N VAL A 39 27.85 -23.01 3.25
CA VAL A 39 29.07 -22.59 2.56
C VAL A 39 28.68 -21.92 1.26
N SER A 40 28.97 -20.63 1.14
CA SER A 40 28.62 -19.86 -0.05
C SER A 40 29.53 -20.15 -1.23
N GLU A 41 28.98 -19.92 -2.42
CA GLU A 41 29.73 -19.76 -3.65
C GLU A 41 30.04 -18.27 -3.85
N PRO A 42 31.31 -17.83 -3.83
CA PRO A 42 31.64 -16.43 -4.08
C PRO A 42 31.44 -16.10 -5.57
N LEU A 43 30.70 -15.02 -5.84
CA LEU A 43 30.45 -14.47 -7.16
C LEU A 43 31.27 -13.21 -7.34
N LEU A 44 32.04 -13.17 -8.43
CA LEU A 44 32.58 -11.93 -8.97
C LEU A 44 31.51 -11.25 -9.83
N PRO A 45 31.49 -9.91 -9.90
CA PRO A 45 30.56 -9.15 -10.76
C PRO A 45 30.95 -9.28 -12.25
N SER A 46 30.91 -10.50 -12.77
CA SER A 46 31.24 -10.85 -14.14
C SER A 46 30.36 -12.00 -14.62
N GLU A 47 30.05 -12.01 -15.91
CA GLU A 47 29.18 -13.04 -16.47
C GLU A 47 29.73 -14.44 -16.31
N GLY A 48 31.05 -14.60 -16.50
CA GLY A 48 31.71 -15.90 -16.39
C GLY A 48 31.53 -16.50 -14.99
N SER A 49 31.62 -15.68 -13.94
CA SER A 49 31.44 -16.13 -12.55
C SER A 49 29.99 -16.51 -12.25
N ILE A 50 29.02 -15.75 -12.76
CA ILE A 50 27.60 -16.00 -12.50
C ILE A 50 27.13 -17.22 -13.31
N ALA A 51 27.55 -17.34 -14.57
CA ALA A 51 27.14 -18.41 -15.48
C ALA A 51 27.62 -19.81 -15.06
N THR A 52 28.74 -19.90 -14.33
CA THR A 52 29.28 -21.18 -13.82
C THR A 52 28.87 -21.47 -12.38
N SER A 53 28.16 -20.54 -11.73
CA SER A 53 27.65 -20.72 -10.36
C SER A 53 26.34 -21.50 -10.31
N SER A 54 25.89 -21.81 -9.10
CA SER A 54 24.57 -22.40 -8.83
C SER A 54 23.40 -21.40 -8.91
N PHE A 55 23.61 -20.15 -9.36
CA PHE A 55 22.56 -19.12 -9.41
C PHE A 55 21.41 -19.53 -10.33
N GLN A 56 20.19 -19.58 -9.77
CA GLN A 56 18.99 -19.99 -10.50
C GLN A 56 18.13 -18.80 -10.91
N ARG A 57 18.07 -18.50 -12.21
CA ARG A 57 17.34 -17.33 -12.75
C ARG A 57 15.82 -17.41 -12.57
N THR A 58 15.30 -18.61 -12.34
CA THR A 58 13.86 -18.85 -12.11
C THR A 58 13.45 -18.67 -10.65
N ARG A 59 14.41 -18.46 -9.74
CA ARG A 59 14.17 -18.29 -8.31
C ARG A 59 14.30 -16.84 -7.92
N ARG A 60 13.44 -16.39 -6.99
CA ARG A 60 13.57 -15.08 -6.35
C ARG A 60 14.93 -14.99 -5.67
N THR A 61 15.50 -13.79 -5.65
CA THR A 61 16.82 -13.53 -5.07
C THR A 61 16.70 -12.57 -3.91
N ILE A 62 17.23 -12.96 -2.76
CA ILE A 62 17.28 -12.15 -1.56
C ILE A 62 18.70 -11.62 -1.41
N PHE A 63 18.87 -10.31 -1.46
CA PHE A 63 20.13 -9.67 -1.10
C PHE A 63 20.15 -9.38 0.39
N THR A 64 21.21 -9.77 1.09
CA THR A 64 21.41 -9.42 2.50
C THR A 64 22.63 -8.51 2.64
N ILE A 65 22.47 -7.38 3.34
CA ILE A 65 23.54 -6.40 3.54
C ILE A 65 23.75 -6.20 5.04
N HIS A 66 24.91 -6.67 5.53
CA HIS A 66 25.25 -6.62 6.95
C HIS A 66 25.65 -5.21 7.42
N ASN A 67 25.73 -5.01 8.74
CA ASN A 67 26.16 -3.73 9.33
C ASN A 67 27.70 -3.60 9.34
N TYR A 68 28.23 -2.43 9.72
CA TYR A 68 29.68 -2.27 9.91
C TYR A 68 30.23 -3.22 10.98
N GLY A 69 31.52 -3.57 10.89
CA GLY A 69 32.16 -4.48 11.83
C GLY A 69 31.72 -5.95 11.72
N GLU A 70 30.82 -6.27 10.80
CA GLU A 70 30.42 -7.64 10.45
C GLU A 70 30.97 -8.04 9.07
N GLY A 71 30.77 -9.30 8.70
CA GLY A 71 31.05 -9.85 7.36
C GLY A 71 30.03 -10.92 6.98
N VAL A 72 30.27 -11.68 5.91
CA VAL A 72 29.32 -12.71 5.46
C VAL A 72 29.00 -13.77 6.52
N GLY A 73 29.98 -14.10 7.36
CA GLY A 73 29.83 -15.06 8.46
C GLY A 73 29.23 -14.50 9.75
N GLY A 74 28.84 -13.21 9.75
CA GLY A 74 28.26 -12.54 10.93
C GLY A 74 26.88 -13.09 11.32
N ASN A 75 26.45 -12.76 12.54
CA ASN A 75 25.19 -13.26 13.12
C ASN A 75 23.97 -12.89 12.26
N PHE A 76 23.91 -11.65 11.75
CA PHE A 76 22.83 -11.22 10.85
C PHE A 76 22.58 -12.24 9.72
N ASN A 77 23.63 -12.58 8.98
CA ASN A 77 23.55 -13.53 7.87
C ASN A 77 23.28 -14.96 8.35
N ALA A 78 23.87 -15.38 9.46
CA ALA A 78 23.61 -16.72 10.03
C ALA A 78 22.12 -16.96 10.33
N PHE A 79 21.40 -15.94 10.81
CA PHE A 79 19.96 -16.01 11.06
C PHE A 79 19.14 -15.85 9.77
N VAL A 80 19.39 -14.78 9.01
CA VAL A 80 18.50 -14.38 7.91
C VAL A 80 18.64 -15.28 6.68
N ILE A 81 19.85 -15.72 6.33
CA ILE A 81 20.06 -16.64 5.21
C ILE A 81 19.36 -17.97 5.49
N ARG A 82 19.57 -18.52 6.68
CA ARG A 82 18.94 -19.78 7.09
C ARG A 82 17.41 -19.66 7.06
N ALA A 83 16.87 -18.59 7.63
CA ALA A 83 15.42 -18.36 7.65
C ALA A 83 14.82 -18.31 6.24
N HIS A 84 15.46 -17.60 5.31
CA HIS A 84 15.00 -17.56 3.92
C HIS A 84 15.07 -18.91 3.21
N LEU A 85 16.16 -19.65 3.38
CA LEU A 85 16.33 -20.96 2.74
C LEU A 85 15.38 -22.01 3.30
N LEU A 86 15.02 -21.92 4.59
CA LEU A 86 13.97 -22.74 5.18
C LEU A 86 12.60 -22.35 4.62
N ALA A 87 12.35 -21.04 4.48
CA ALA A 87 11.04 -20.56 4.08
C ALA A 87 10.68 -20.80 2.63
N GLU A 88 11.63 -20.57 1.73
CA GLU A 88 11.37 -20.56 0.29
C GLU A 88 12.56 -21.14 -0.48
N ASP A 89 12.31 -21.61 -1.70
CA ASP A 89 13.37 -22.05 -2.60
C ASP A 89 13.92 -20.85 -3.39
N VAL A 90 14.84 -20.12 -2.78
CA VAL A 90 15.37 -18.84 -3.28
C VAL A 90 16.89 -18.90 -3.52
N ASN A 91 17.41 -17.94 -4.27
CA ASN A 91 18.81 -17.55 -4.17
C ASN A 91 18.95 -16.56 -3.00
N VAL A 92 19.98 -16.69 -2.18
CA VAL A 92 20.36 -15.65 -1.22
C VAL A 92 21.76 -15.16 -1.58
N ILE A 93 21.90 -13.87 -1.87
CA ILE A 93 23.18 -13.24 -2.18
C ILE A 93 23.54 -12.33 -1.01
N ALA A 94 24.44 -12.80 -0.16
CA ALA A 94 24.94 -12.03 0.97
C ALA A 94 26.09 -11.14 0.51
N ILE A 95 25.98 -9.84 0.76
CA ILE A 95 26.99 -8.85 0.39
C ILE A 95 28.02 -8.78 1.51
N ASP A 96 29.24 -9.25 1.25
CA ASP A 96 30.38 -9.00 2.13
C ASP A 96 31.10 -7.74 1.69
N TRP A 97 31.02 -6.72 2.52
CA TRP A 97 31.75 -5.46 2.34
C TRP A 97 32.64 -5.16 3.55
N SER A 98 32.95 -6.19 4.35
CA SER A 98 33.77 -6.09 5.57
C SER A 98 35.12 -5.40 5.38
N PRO A 99 35.86 -5.54 4.25
CA PRO A 99 37.10 -4.79 4.05
C PRO A 99 36.91 -3.27 4.08
N ALA A 100 35.75 -2.81 3.59
CA ALA A 100 35.36 -1.40 3.53
C ALA A 100 34.53 -0.93 4.75
N ALA A 101 34.28 -1.83 5.71
CA ALA A 101 33.37 -1.64 6.85
C ALA A 101 34.05 -1.71 8.23
N SER A 102 35.39 -1.70 8.27
CA SER A 102 36.17 -1.97 9.50
C SER A 102 36.00 -0.92 10.59
N PHE A 103 35.73 0.34 10.22
CA PHE A 103 35.43 1.43 11.15
C PHE A 103 34.20 2.19 10.67
N TYR A 104 33.37 2.65 11.61
CA TYR A 104 32.09 3.30 11.31
C TYR A 104 32.22 4.49 10.35
N SER A 105 33.22 5.36 10.54
CA SER A 105 33.42 6.54 9.70
C SER A 105 33.79 6.19 8.26
N TYR A 106 34.61 5.16 8.04
CA TYR A 106 34.91 4.65 6.71
C TYR A 106 33.71 3.97 6.09
N ALA A 107 33.01 3.16 6.87
CA ALA A 107 31.80 2.49 6.47
C ALA A 107 30.77 3.50 5.94
N LEU A 108 30.46 4.53 6.73
CA LEU A 108 29.56 5.62 6.36
C LEU A 108 29.99 6.32 5.06
N ALA A 109 31.27 6.67 4.92
CA ALA A 109 31.80 7.33 3.72
C ALA A 109 31.73 6.44 2.46
N ASN A 110 31.77 5.12 2.63
CA ASN A 110 31.73 4.15 1.54
C ASN A 110 30.31 3.78 1.09
N MET A 111 29.26 4.17 1.83
CA MET A 111 27.86 3.81 1.55
C MET A 111 27.41 4.13 0.12
N PRO A 112 27.68 5.31 -0.45
CA PRO A 112 27.27 5.60 -1.83
C PRO A 112 27.98 4.70 -2.84
N GLN A 113 29.25 4.36 -2.60
CA GLN A 113 30.01 3.46 -3.47
C GLN A 113 29.48 2.03 -3.35
N LEU A 114 29.21 1.54 -2.15
CA LEU A 114 28.67 0.20 -1.90
C LEU A 114 27.32 0.02 -2.61
N GLY A 115 26.40 0.97 -2.46
CA GLY A 115 25.10 0.92 -3.12
C GLY A 115 25.22 0.85 -4.64
N ARG A 116 26.12 1.64 -5.25
CA ARG A 116 26.37 1.59 -6.70
C ARG A 116 26.98 0.26 -7.16
N VAL A 117 27.85 -0.35 -6.36
CA VAL A 117 28.42 -1.67 -6.67
C VAL A 117 27.33 -2.74 -6.65
N ILE A 118 26.45 -2.73 -5.65
CA ILE A 118 25.30 -3.64 -5.57
C ILE A 118 24.35 -3.40 -6.76
N ALA A 119 24.04 -2.14 -7.07
CA ALA A 119 23.19 -1.79 -8.22
C ALA A 119 23.78 -2.29 -9.54
N SER A 120 25.08 -2.10 -9.77
CA SER A 120 25.76 -2.58 -10.98
C SER A 120 25.71 -4.11 -11.10
N PHE A 121 25.75 -4.84 -9.98
CA PHE A 121 25.59 -6.29 -10.00
C PHE A 121 24.15 -6.69 -10.33
N ILE A 122 23.15 -5.99 -9.79
CA ILE A 122 21.73 -6.22 -10.13
C ILE A 122 21.49 -5.94 -11.62
N ASP A 123 22.00 -4.84 -12.15
CA ASP A 123 21.89 -4.48 -13.57
C ASP A 123 22.62 -5.49 -14.47
N LEU A 124 23.72 -6.09 -13.99
CA LEU A 124 24.39 -7.19 -14.70
C LEU A 124 23.48 -8.43 -14.78
N LEU A 125 22.77 -8.79 -13.70
CA LEU A 125 21.80 -9.88 -13.70
C LEU A 125 20.66 -9.63 -14.70
N ASP A 126 20.12 -8.41 -14.72
CA ASP A 126 19.04 -8.06 -15.65
C ASP A 126 19.55 -8.07 -17.11
N SER A 127 20.55 -7.25 -17.41
CA SER A 127 21.01 -7.03 -18.78
C SER A 127 21.66 -8.25 -19.45
N ARG A 128 22.34 -9.12 -18.68
CA ARG A 128 23.08 -10.26 -19.25
C ARG A 128 22.40 -11.61 -19.03
N PHE A 129 21.60 -11.73 -17.99
CA PHE A 129 20.93 -12.99 -17.64
C PHE A 129 19.42 -12.94 -17.83
N GLY A 130 18.84 -11.78 -18.17
CA GLY A 130 17.38 -11.58 -18.29
C GLY A 130 16.67 -11.72 -16.95
N TYR A 131 17.38 -11.47 -15.85
CA TYR A 131 16.86 -11.64 -14.50
C TYR A 131 16.30 -10.30 -13.98
N SER A 132 14.99 -10.13 -14.12
CA SER A 132 14.31 -8.89 -13.77
C SER A 132 14.50 -8.50 -12.28
N PRO A 133 14.78 -7.21 -11.99
CA PRO A 133 14.82 -6.67 -10.63
C PRO A 133 13.52 -6.87 -9.84
N ASP A 134 12.39 -7.07 -10.52
CA ASP A 134 11.13 -7.44 -9.88
C ASP A 134 11.22 -8.77 -9.12
N ASN A 135 12.23 -9.60 -9.34
CA ASN A 135 12.44 -10.85 -8.58
C ASN A 135 13.39 -10.65 -7.38
N ILE A 136 13.65 -9.42 -6.95
CA ILE A 136 14.61 -9.12 -5.88
C ILE A 136 13.92 -8.64 -4.61
N ARG A 137 14.41 -9.09 -3.45
CA ARG A 137 14.19 -8.44 -2.15
C ARG A 137 15.54 -8.05 -1.58
N ILE A 138 15.66 -6.89 -0.95
CA ILE A 138 16.88 -6.49 -0.24
C ILE A 138 16.56 -6.38 1.26
N ALA A 139 17.32 -7.09 2.09
CA ALA A 139 17.27 -6.99 3.54
C ALA A 139 18.58 -6.40 4.06
N GLY A 140 18.53 -5.24 4.73
CA GLY A 140 19.72 -4.53 5.19
C GLY A 140 19.66 -4.24 6.68
N LEU A 141 20.76 -4.46 7.40
CA LEU A 141 20.89 -4.17 8.83
C LEU A 141 21.71 -2.90 9.07
N GLY A 142 21.22 -1.97 9.89
CA GLY A 142 21.96 -0.76 10.27
C GLY A 142 22.40 0.05 9.04
N LEU A 143 23.71 0.22 8.82
CA LEU A 143 24.24 0.85 7.61
C LEU A 143 23.84 0.11 6.32
N GLY A 144 23.71 -1.21 6.38
CA GLY A 144 23.24 -2.03 5.28
C GLY A 144 21.82 -1.69 4.81
N ALA A 145 20.96 -1.18 5.71
CA ALA A 145 19.62 -0.72 5.36
C ALA A 145 19.67 0.51 4.44
N HIS A 146 20.57 1.45 4.72
CA HIS A 146 20.77 2.61 3.84
C HIS A 146 21.45 2.24 2.53
N ALA A 147 22.41 1.31 2.56
CA ALA A 147 23.00 0.76 1.34
C ALA A 147 21.96 0.09 0.44
N ALA A 148 20.94 -0.56 1.00
CA ALA A 148 19.81 -1.12 0.25
C ALA A 148 19.05 -0.02 -0.52
N GLY A 149 18.70 1.08 0.15
CA GLY A 149 18.02 2.21 -0.49
C GLY A 149 18.85 2.89 -1.57
N ILE A 150 20.16 3.09 -1.32
CA ILE A 150 21.10 3.61 -2.32
C ILE A 150 21.17 2.67 -3.52
N ALA A 151 21.31 1.36 -3.31
CA ALA A 151 21.38 0.39 -4.40
C ALA A 151 20.11 0.45 -5.25
N ALA A 152 18.93 0.41 -4.63
CA ALA A 152 17.66 0.43 -5.34
C ALA A 152 17.44 1.71 -6.18
N ARG A 153 17.92 2.87 -5.72
CA ARG A 153 17.89 4.12 -6.49
C ARG A 153 18.82 4.14 -7.72
N ASN A 154 19.83 3.28 -7.75
CA ASN A 154 20.88 3.30 -8.78
C ASN A 154 20.76 2.16 -9.80
N ILE A 155 19.73 1.31 -9.72
CA ILE A 155 19.47 0.26 -10.74
C ILE A 155 18.63 0.77 -11.91
N ASN A 156 18.69 0.05 -13.02
CA ASN A 156 17.80 0.21 -14.15
C ASN A 156 16.50 -0.59 -13.94
N GLY A 157 15.63 -0.11 -13.05
CA GLY A 157 14.38 -0.77 -12.71
C GLY A 157 13.83 -0.30 -11.38
N ASN A 158 13.00 -1.12 -10.76
CA ASN A 158 12.47 -0.87 -9.42
C ASN A 158 12.63 -2.11 -8.55
N ILE A 159 13.03 -1.92 -7.29
CA ILE A 159 13.06 -3.01 -6.32
C ILE A 159 11.66 -3.13 -5.70
N PRO A 160 11.03 -4.31 -5.67
CA PRO A 160 9.67 -4.44 -5.18
C PRO A 160 9.59 -4.37 -3.65
N HIS A 161 10.64 -4.75 -2.92
CA HIS A 161 10.58 -4.80 -1.46
C HIS A 161 11.95 -4.63 -0.82
N ILE A 162 12.08 -3.63 0.04
CA ILE A 162 13.21 -3.47 0.97
C ILE A 162 12.73 -3.76 2.38
N VAL A 163 13.47 -4.59 3.11
CA VAL A 163 13.31 -4.81 4.54
C VAL A 163 14.51 -4.19 5.26
N ALA A 164 14.27 -3.06 5.91
CA ALA A 164 15.25 -2.26 6.60
C ALA A 164 15.21 -2.59 8.10
N LEU A 165 16.27 -3.19 8.59
CA LEU A 165 16.39 -3.70 9.95
C LEU A 165 17.19 -2.71 10.77
N ASP A 166 16.48 -1.93 11.58
CA ASP A 166 17.01 -0.92 12.51
C ASP A 166 18.10 -0.02 11.87
N PRO A 167 17.74 0.77 10.84
CA PRO A 167 18.69 1.58 10.05
C PRO A 167 19.52 2.49 10.95
N SER A 168 20.81 2.69 10.68
CA SER A 168 21.68 3.40 11.63
C SER A 168 21.35 4.90 11.78
N LEU A 169 21.42 5.43 13.01
CA LEU A 169 21.17 6.85 13.29
C LEU A 169 22.33 7.77 12.87
N VAL A 170 23.54 7.43 13.32
CA VAL A 170 24.68 8.36 13.29
C VAL A 170 25.12 8.64 11.86
N GLY A 171 25.08 9.91 11.45
CA GLY A 171 25.51 10.34 10.11
C GLY A 171 24.40 10.38 9.05
N TRP A 172 23.17 9.96 9.39
CA TRP A 172 22.06 9.91 8.44
C TRP A 172 21.04 11.03 8.61
N THR A 173 21.01 11.72 9.75
CA THR A 173 20.16 12.90 9.94
C THR A 173 20.48 13.96 8.88
N HIS A 174 19.49 14.27 8.04
CA HIS A 174 19.62 15.17 6.87
C HIS A 174 20.56 14.69 5.75
N HIS A 175 20.98 13.42 5.75
CA HIS A 175 21.79 12.88 4.67
C HIS A 175 20.93 12.71 3.40
N PRO A 176 21.36 13.21 2.23
CA PRO A 176 20.54 13.20 1.01
C PRO A 176 20.27 11.80 0.48
N GLU A 177 21.14 10.85 0.81
CA GLU A 177 21.01 9.44 0.41
C GLU A 177 20.47 8.56 1.54
N ILE A 178 19.83 9.13 2.58
CA ILE A 178 19.13 8.33 3.59
C ILE A 178 18.12 7.38 2.93
N LEU A 179 17.85 6.26 3.59
CA LEU A 179 16.78 5.34 3.17
C LEU A 179 15.47 6.12 3.18
N SER A 180 14.66 5.94 2.15
CA SER A 180 13.34 6.56 2.00
C SER A 180 12.34 5.54 1.48
N LYS A 181 11.05 5.74 1.79
CA LYS A 181 9.93 4.98 1.22
C LYS A 181 9.90 4.97 -0.32
N ASP A 182 10.51 5.96 -0.96
CA ASP A 182 10.57 6.04 -2.42
C ASP A 182 11.63 5.10 -3.05
N ASP A 183 12.43 4.40 -2.23
CA ASP A 183 13.53 3.55 -2.71
C ASP A 183 13.05 2.18 -3.24
N ALA A 184 11.81 1.77 -2.99
CA ALA A 184 11.23 0.52 -3.48
C ALA A 184 9.70 0.65 -3.64
N SER A 185 9.04 -0.37 -4.21
CA SER A 185 7.57 -0.40 -4.22
C SER A 185 6.97 -0.45 -2.80
N VAL A 186 7.67 -1.11 -1.88
CA VAL A 186 7.38 -1.12 -0.45
C VAL A 186 8.72 -1.10 0.30
N VAL A 187 8.89 -0.14 1.19
CA VAL A 187 9.98 -0.11 2.18
C VAL A 187 9.41 -0.40 3.55
N GLU A 188 9.73 -1.56 4.08
CA GLU A 188 9.38 -2.00 5.42
C GLU A 188 10.55 -1.78 6.37
N VAL A 189 10.33 -1.10 7.49
CA VAL A 189 11.36 -0.76 8.47
C VAL A 189 10.93 -1.30 9.83
N ILE A 190 11.86 -1.95 10.55
CA ILE A 190 11.67 -2.27 11.97
C ILE A 190 12.68 -1.51 12.80
N HIS A 191 12.19 -0.83 13.83
CA HIS A 191 12.97 -0.02 14.75
C HIS A 191 13.07 -0.75 16.09
N THR A 192 14.26 -1.15 16.48
CA THR A 192 14.50 -1.90 17.73
C THR A 192 15.46 -1.18 18.67
N SER A 193 16.22 -0.20 18.18
CA SER A 193 17.05 0.68 19.00
C SER A 193 16.94 2.15 18.59
N ALA A 194 15.75 2.58 18.16
CA ALA A 194 15.43 3.94 17.74
C ALA A 194 15.92 5.00 18.74
N GLY A 195 16.71 5.95 18.25
CA GLY A 195 17.29 7.04 19.05
C GLY A 195 18.58 6.67 19.79
N ALA A 196 19.04 5.42 19.68
CA ALA A 196 20.32 4.96 20.17
C ALA A 196 21.24 4.56 19.01
N GLU A 197 21.19 3.30 18.56
CA GLU A 197 21.93 2.84 17.38
C GLU A 197 21.11 3.00 16.09
N GLY A 198 19.80 2.72 16.19
CA GLY A 198 18.82 2.86 15.13
C GLY A 198 18.28 4.29 14.98
N TYR A 199 17.94 4.65 13.74
CA TYR A 199 17.32 5.92 13.37
C TYR A 199 15.97 6.02 14.06
N ASP A 200 15.63 7.21 14.54
CA ASP A 200 14.49 7.38 15.44
C ASP A 200 13.16 7.55 14.70
N LYS A 201 13.15 8.24 13.56
CA LYS A 201 11.93 8.61 12.84
C LYS A 201 11.54 7.60 11.75
N PRO A 202 10.27 7.62 11.29
CA PRO A 202 9.83 6.79 10.17
C PRO A 202 10.66 7.02 8.90
N LEU A 203 11.01 5.93 8.22
CA LEU A 203 11.78 5.95 6.97
C LEU A 203 11.07 5.23 5.82
N GLY A 204 10.10 4.36 6.10
CA GLY A 204 9.48 3.48 5.10
C GLY A 204 8.03 3.82 4.77
N ASP A 205 7.41 2.92 4.00
CA ASP A 205 5.95 2.84 3.85
C ASP A 205 5.32 2.22 5.09
N LEU A 206 6.03 1.27 5.71
CA LEU A 206 5.64 0.57 6.92
C LEU A 206 6.77 0.65 7.94
N ASP A 207 6.55 1.33 9.07
CA ASP A 207 7.52 1.42 10.18
C ASP A 207 6.96 0.73 11.42
N PHE A 208 7.68 -0.30 11.91
CA PHE A 208 7.30 -1.09 13.07
C PHE A 208 8.17 -0.74 14.28
N TYR A 209 7.52 -0.43 15.41
CA TYR A 209 8.16 -0.06 16.67
C TYR A 209 7.81 -1.09 17.78
N PRO A 210 8.34 -2.33 17.72
CA PRO A 210 8.12 -3.33 18.77
C PRO A 210 8.50 -2.77 20.14
N ASN A 211 7.60 -2.89 21.12
CA ASN A 211 7.83 -2.39 22.48
C ASN A 211 8.25 -0.91 22.56
N GLY A 212 7.80 -0.07 21.62
CA GLY A 212 8.15 1.36 21.55
C GLY A 212 9.45 1.64 20.80
N GLY A 213 10.14 0.61 20.34
CA GLY A 213 11.21 0.68 19.35
C GLY A 213 12.61 1.04 19.83
N THR A 214 12.82 1.37 21.11
CA THR A 214 14.16 1.71 21.64
C THR A 214 14.84 0.58 22.42
N PHE A 215 14.09 -0.18 23.22
CA PHE A 215 14.65 -1.25 24.05
C PHE A 215 13.81 -2.51 23.96
N MET A 216 14.42 -3.60 23.51
CA MET A 216 13.72 -4.88 23.38
C MET A 216 13.66 -5.61 24.73
N ALA A 217 12.59 -6.40 24.90
CA ALA A 217 12.40 -7.18 26.11
C ALA A 217 13.61 -8.10 26.38
N GLY A 218 14.11 -8.09 27.62
CA GLY A 218 15.29 -8.87 28.01
C GLY A 218 16.65 -8.18 27.77
N CYS A 219 16.70 -7.06 27.04
CA CYS A 219 17.95 -6.32 26.81
C CYS A 219 18.27 -5.25 27.86
N GLY A 220 17.30 -4.87 28.70
CA GLY A 220 17.45 -3.73 29.62
C GLY A 220 17.78 -2.46 28.84
N THR A 221 18.86 -1.75 29.22
CA THR A 221 19.33 -0.54 28.52
C THR A 221 20.42 -0.80 27.48
N ASN A 222 20.67 -2.07 27.13
CA ASN A 222 21.69 -2.43 26.14
C ASN A 222 21.14 -2.21 24.72
N SER A 223 21.55 -1.11 24.08
CA SER A 223 21.15 -0.77 22.71
C SER A 223 21.62 -1.80 21.70
N THR A 224 22.82 -2.36 21.85
CA THR A 224 23.39 -3.35 20.92
C THR A 224 22.61 -4.66 20.97
N CYS A 225 22.20 -5.08 22.17
CA CYS A 225 21.28 -6.21 22.32
C CYS A 225 19.95 -5.92 21.61
N SER A 226 19.41 -4.71 21.77
CA SER A 226 18.14 -4.34 21.13
C SER A 226 18.28 -4.24 19.61
N HIS A 227 19.40 -3.74 19.09
CA HIS A 227 19.73 -3.67 17.66
C HIS A 227 19.74 -5.05 17.00
N ILE A 228 20.26 -6.07 17.70
CA ILE A 228 20.27 -7.47 17.26
C ILE A 228 18.85 -8.03 17.04
N TYR A 229 17.87 -7.61 17.86
CA TYR A 229 16.50 -8.13 17.75
C TYR A 229 15.82 -7.80 16.42
N SER A 230 16.25 -6.75 15.71
CA SER A 230 15.69 -6.39 14.39
C SER A 230 15.73 -7.58 13.41
N TYR A 231 16.90 -8.22 13.28
CA TYR A 231 17.06 -9.37 12.40
C TYR A 231 16.60 -10.69 13.02
N VAL A 232 16.52 -10.78 14.35
CA VAL A 232 15.90 -11.93 15.03
C VAL A 232 14.40 -11.95 14.73
N TYR A 233 13.70 -10.84 14.92
CA TYR A 233 12.27 -10.73 14.56
C TYR A 233 12.05 -10.98 13.08
N TYR A 234 12.92 -10.46 12.21
CA TYR A 234 12.79 -10.73 10.78
C TYR A 234 12.96 -12.22 10.44
N ALA A 235 14.00 -12.88 10.96
CA ALA A 235 14.22 -14.31 10.77
C ALA A 235 13.06 -15.15 11.35
N GLU A 236 12.55 -14.79 12.52
CA GLU A 236 11.40 -15.42 13.15
C GLU A 236 10.12 -15.21 12.31
N SER A 237 9.92 -14.02 11.74
CA SER A 237 8.75 -13.73 10.90
C SER A 237 8.66 -14.62 9.66
N LEU A 238 9.81 -15.09 9.15
CA LEU A 238 9.88 -15.99 8.00
C LEU A 238 9.58 -17.44 8.37
N THR A 239 9.95 -17.85 9.58
CA THR A 239 9.93 -19.26 10.02
C THR A 239 8.68 -19.62 10.81
N THR A 240 8.21 -18.76 11.71
CA THR A 240 7.00 -19.01 12.52
C THR A 240 5.72 -19.07 11.69
N GLU A 241 5.65 -18.29 10.62
CA GLU A 241 4.55 -18.37 9.64
C GLU A 241 4.42 -19.79 9.07
N LEU A 242 5.54 -20.51 8.89
CA LEU A 242 5.55 -21.87 8.36
C LEU A 242 5.32 -22.92 9.43
N GLU A 243 5.91 -22.74 10.61
CA GLU A 243 5.88 -23.74 11.67
C GLU A 243 4.52 -23.84 12.34
N ASN A 244 3.84 -22.72 12.56
CA ASN A 244 2.59 -22.70 13.32
C ASN A 244 1.59 -21.61 12.87
N GLY A 245 1.83 -20.96 11.73
CA GLY A 245 0.92 -19.97 11.15
C GLY A 245 0.85 -18.65 11.92
N LYS A 246 1.69 -18.44 12.94
CA LYS A 246 1.75 -17.17 13.67
C LYS A 246 2.47 -16.11 12.86
N LYS A 247 2.06 -14.86 13.04
CA LYS A 247 2.59 -13.70 12.32
C LYS A 247 2.84 -12.55 13.29
N PHE A 248 3.82 -11.71 13.00
CA PHE A 248 4.04 -10.45 13.69
C PHE A 248 3.03 -9.43 13.18
N VAL A 249 1.87 -9.34 13.84
CA VAL A 249 0.78 -8.44 13.43
C VAL A 249 0.87 -7.11 14.19
N GLY A 250 1.16 -6.04 13.46
CA GLY A 250 1.19 -4.67 13.94
C GLY A 250 -0.21 -4.08 14.10
N THR A 251 -0.30 -3.08 14.98
CA THR A 251 -1.48 -2.24 15.21
C THR A 251 -1.17 -0.85 14.66
N ALA A 252 -2.05 -0.31 13.82
CA ALA A 252 -1.84 1.00 13.22
C ALA A 252 -1.79 2.10 14.28
N CYS A 253 -0.88 3.06 14.08
CA CYS A 253 -0.66 4.19 14.96
C CYS A 253 -0.89 5.48 14.16
N ASP A 254 -1.65 6.42 14.72
CA ASP A 254 -1.93 7.71 14.04
C ASP A 254 -0.67 8.58 13.89
N SER A 255 0.34 8.34 14.73
CA SER A 255 1.61 9.05 14.68
C SER A 255 2.77 8.21 15.20
N TYR A 256 3.98 8.66 14.86
CA TYR A 256 5.23 8.16 15.42
C TYR A 256 5.24 8.25 16.96
N GLU A 257 4.75 9.36 17.52
CA GLU A 257 4.68 9.57 18.96
C GLU A 257 3.77 8.53 19.63
N ASN A 258 2.67 8.16 18.99
CA ASN A 258 1.80 7.10 19.51
C ASN A 258 2.49 5.72 19.46
N ALA A 259 3.27 5.47 18.41
CA ALA A 259 4.03 4.22 18.28
C ALA A 259 5.05 4.05 19.41
N ILE A 260 5.88 5.07 19.67
CA ILE A 260 6.93 4.98 20.70
C ILE A 260 6.38 5.02 22.13
N ASN A 261 5.20 5.61 22.34
CA ASN A 261 4.55 5.68 23.66
C ASN A 261 3.60 4.50 23.91
N LEU A 262 3.56 3.48 23.03
CA LEU A 262 2.68 2.32 23.15
C LEU A 262 1.19 2.70 23.21
N ALA A 263 0.81 3.76 22.50
CA ALA A 263 -0.51 4.36 22.55
C ALA A 263 -1.34 4.13 21.26
N CYS A 264 -0.95 3.18 20.41
CA CYS A 264 -1.65 2.88 19.16
C CYS A 264 -3.05 2.30 19.41
N GLN A 265 -4.06 2.87 18.78
CA GLN A 265 -5.47 2.46 18.90
C GLN A 265 -6.10 2.08 17.54
N GLY A 266 -5.33 2.15 16.45
CA GLY A 266 -5.82 1.84 15.11
C GLY A 266 -6.03 0.34 14.88
N GLU A 267 -6.41 -0.01 13.65
CA GLU A 267 -6.69 -1.41 13.31
C GLU A 267 -5.43 -2.28 13.38
N ARG A 268 -5.63 -3.53 13.82
CA ARG A 268 -4.60 -4.55 13.88
C ARG A 268 -4.71 -5.44 12.64
N GLY A 269 -3.65 -5.53 11.84
CA GLY A 269 -3.71 -6.35 10.62
C GLY A 269 -2.46 -6.36 9.74
N VAL A 270 -1.62 -5.33 9.81
CA VAL A 270 -0.41 -5.26 8.99
C VAL A 270 0.64 -6.24 9.54
N ILE A 271 1.17 -7.11 8.68
CA ILE A 271 2.15 -8.13 9.07
C ILE A 271 3.57 -7.58 8.85
N PHE A 272 4.43 -7.65 9.88
CA PHE A 272 5.86 -7.41 9.74
C PHE A 272 6.56 -8.62 9.12
N GLY A 273 7.46 -8.37 8.17
CA GLY A 273 8.29 -9.40 7.54
C GLY A 273 7.49 -10.44 6.76
N GLY A 274 7.85 -11.72 6.91
CA GLY A 274 7.21 -12.84 6.20
C GLY A 274 7.75 -13.11 4.78
N SER A 275 7.42 -14.29 4.26
CA SER A 275 7.89 -14.77 2.93
C SER A 275 7.13 -14.10 1.78
N ALA A 276 5.88 -13.71 2.03
CA ALA A 276 5.01 -13.07 1.07
C ALA A 276 5.63 -11.80 0.47
N VAL A 277 5.42 -11.63 -0.83
CA VAL A 277 5.84 -10.43 -1.54
C VAL A 277 4.80 -9.34 -1.28
N LYS A 278 5.18 -8.30 -0.54
CA LYS A 278 4.33 -7.12 -0.31
C LYS A 278 4.39 -6.25 -1.57
N ARG A 279 3.36 -6.33 -2.42
CA ARG A 279 3.22 -5.55 -3.66
C ARG A 279 1.79 -5.05 -3.80
N THR A 280 1.66 -3.82 -4.30
CA THR A 280 0.65 -3.50 -5.31
C THR A 280 1.38 -3.61 -6.65
N GLU A 281 0.92 -4.44 -7.60
CA GLU A 281 1.73 -4.81 -8.78
C GLU A 281 1.91 -3.64 -9.78
N ASN A 282 1.05 -2.62 -9.74
CA ASN A 282 1.13 -1.41 -10.58
C ASN A 282 0.33 -0.22 -10.01
N PRO A 283 0.60 0.28 -8.79
CA PRO A 283 -0.24 1.27 -8.11
C PRO A 283 -0.25 2.66 -8.76
N ARG A 284 0.74 2.94 -9.62
CA ARG A 284 0.95 4.28 -10.22
C ARG A 284 0.56 4.35 -11.70
N VAL A 285 0.62 3.23 -12.43
CA VAL A 285 0.38 3.18 -13.89
C VAL A 285 -0.60 2.06 -14.20
N SER A 286 -1.73 2.42 -14.80
CA SER A 286 -2.76 1.45 -15.22
C SER A 286 -2.31 0.64 -16.42
N GLN A 287 -2.72 -0.63 -16.49
CA GLN A 287 -2.64 -1.44 -17.71
C GLN A 287 -4.00 -1.43 -18.40
N PRO A 288 -4.07 -1.19 -19.73
CA PRO A 288 -5.34 -1.20 -20.43
C PRO A 288 -5.93 -2.61 -20.43
N LEU A 289 -7.22 -2.72 -20.14
CA LEU A 289 -8.00 -3.93 -20.35
C LEU A 289 -9.01 -3.65 -21.46
N MET A 290 -8.94 -4.41 -22.55
CA MET A 290 -9.86 -4.27 -23.67
C MET A 290 -10.79 -5.49 -23.74
N PRO A 291 -12.12 -5.30 -23.79
CA PRO A 291 -13.05 -6.39 -24.02
C PRO A 291 -12.64 -7.23 -25.24
N ASN A 292 -12.82 -8.54 -25.17
CA ASN A 292 -12.48 -9.51 -26.22
C ASN A 292 -10.98 -9.61 -26.57
N ASN A 293 -10.08 -9.02 -25.77
CA ASN A 293 -8.64 -9.15 -25.96
C ASN A 293 -7.98 -9.96 -24.84
N VAL A 294 -8.09 -11.30 -24.95
CA VAL A 294 -7.55 -12.24 -23.96
C VAL A 294 -6.03 -12.14 -23.83
N ASN A 295 -5.33 -11.80 -24.92
CA ASN A 295 -3.87 -11.61 -24.91
C ASN A 295 -3.43 -10.41 -24.07
N LEU A 296 -4.21 -9.32 -24.08
CA LEU A 296 -3.93 -8.16 -23.25
C LEU A 296 -4.24 -8.45 -21.77
N LEU A 297 -5.34 -9.14 -21.51
CA LEU A 297 -5.72 -9.58 -20.17
C LEU A 297 -4.68 -10.52 -19.55
N SER A 298 -4.16 -11.51 -20.30
CA SER A 298 -3.16 -12.46 -19.80
C SER A 298 -1.79 -11.83 -19.51
N ARG A 299 -1.51 -10.66 -20.10
CA ARG A 299 -0.30 -9.86 -19.84
C ARG A 299 -0.51 -8.80 -18.75
N SER A 300 -1.73 -8.65 -18.25
CA SER A 300 -2.03 -7.73 -17.18
C SER A 300 -1.72 -8.35 -15.81
N ASN A 301 -1.70 -7.49 -14.80
CA ASN A 301 -1.54 -7.84 -13.39
C ASN A 301 -2.86 -8.29 -12.74
N TYR A 302 -3.94 -8.41 -13.52
CA TYR A 302 -5.23 -8.85 -12.98
C TYR A 302 -5.14 -10.24 -12.37
N LYS A 303 -5.55 -10.39 -11.11
CA LYS A 303 -5.60 -11.69 -10.41
C LYS A 303 -7.04 -12.06 -10.05
N SER A 304 -7.56 -13.15 -10.59
CA SER A 304 -8.94 -13.60 -10.30
C SER A 304 -9.18 -14.02 -8.86
N ILE A 305 -8.14 -14.32 -8.10
CA ILE A 305 -8.24 -14.62 -6.68
C ILE A 305 -8.49 -13.38 -5.82
N ARG A 306 -8.21 -12.18 -6.34
CA ARG A 306 -8.35 -10.91 -5.62
C ARG A 306 -9.72 -10.30 -5.85
N ARG A 307 -10.21 -9.60 -4.83
CA ARG A 307 -11.40 -8.76 -4.94
C ARG A 307 -11.20 -7.73 -6.07
N THR A 308 -12.25 -7.43 -6.81
CA THR A 308 -12.21 -6.48 -7.93
C THR A 308 -13.12 -5.30 -7.65
N ILE A 309 -12.54 -4.10 -7.62
CA ILE A 309 -13.26 -2.85 -7.39
C ILE A 309 -13.31 -2.07 -8.70
N VAL A 310 -14.50 -1.69 -9.13
CA VAL A 310 -14.72 -0.95 -10.39
C VAL A 310 -15.14 0.47 -10.07
N LEU A 311 -14.39 1.45 -10.54
CA LEU A 311 -14.66 2.88 -10.36
C LEU A 311 -15.27 3.46 -11.64
N ILE A 312 -16.42 4.13 -11.51
CA ILE A 312 -17.14 4.76 -12.63
C ILE A 312 -17.36 6.25 -12.34
N HIS A 313 -16.66 7.11 -13.06
CA HIS A 313 -16.70 8.57 -12.86
C HIS A 313 -18.01 9.19 -13.41
N GLY A 314 -18.25 10.47 -13.10
CA GLY A 314 -19.43 11.22 -13.53
C GLY A 314 -19.30 12.01 -14.84
N TRP A 315 -20.18 13.01 -14.97
CA TRP A 315 -20.22 13.97 -16.08
C TRP A 315 -18.96 14.83 -16.14
N MET A 316 -18.44 15.10 -17.35
CA MET A 316 -17.22 15.89 -17.56
C MET A 316 -15.99 15.40 -16.77
N ASN A 317 -15.90 14.11 -16.50
CA ASN A 317 -14.76 13.48 -15.85
C ASN A 317 -14.10 12.45 -16.79
N SER A 318 -12.91 11.99 -16.40
CA SER A 318 -12.11 10.98 -17.10
C SER A 318 -11.42 10.05 -16.09
N ALA A 319 -10.63 9.09 -16.59
CA ALA A 319 -9.83 8.20 -15.74
C ALA A 319 -8.87 8.95 -14.77
N THR A 320 -8.51 10.20 -15.07
CA THR A 320 -7.56 10.98 -14.27
C THR A 320 -8.20 12.01 -13.34
N SER A 321 -9.53 12.10 -13.32
CA SER A 321 -10.26 13.03 -12.44
C SER A 321 -10.15 12.68 -10.95
N ASN A 322 -10.40 13.67 -10.09
CA ASN A 322 -10.25 13.58 -8.63
C ASN A 322 -10.95 12.37 -7.99
N PHE A 323 -12.14 12.02 -8.46
CA PHE A 323 -12.86 10.82 -8.01
C PHE A 323 -11.97 9.57 -8.02
N ASN A 324 -11.24 9.34 -9.12
CA ASN A 324 -10.36 8.19 -9.26
C ASN A 324 -9.09 8.34 -8.42
N SER A 325 -8.44 9.52 -8.45
CA SER A 325 -7.15 9.71 -7.76
C SER A 325 -7.28 9.62 -6.24
N VAL A 326 -8.42 10.02 -5.67
CA VAL A 326 -8.73 9.91 -4.24
C VAL A 326 -9.03 8.47 -3.84
N LEU A 327 -9.96 7.80 -4.53
CA LEU A 327 -10.38 6.45 -4.16
C LEU A 327 -9.30 5.40 -4.45
N LEU A 328 -8.59 5.51 -5.57
CA LEU A 328 -7.57 4.54 -5.95
C LEU A 328 -6.46 4.46 -4.89
N ARG A 329 -6.05 5.59 -4.32
CA ARG A 329 -5.06 5.63 -3.22
C ARG A 329 -5.59 4.96 -1.95
N ALA A 330 -6.81 5.30 -1.54
CA ALA A 330 -7.40 4.72 -0.33
C ALA A 330 -7.59 3.20 -0.45
N LEU A 331 -8.08 2.73 -1.59
CA LEU A 331 -8.36 1.32 -1.84
C LEU A 331 -7.08 0.48 -1.89
N LEU A 332 -6.07 0.92 -2.66
CA LEU A 332 -4.80 0.19 -2.79
C LEU A 332 -3.95 0.22 -1.51
N ALA A 333 -4.16 1.21 -0.65
CA ALA A 333 -3.52 1.24 0.67
C ALA A 333 -4.21 0.29 1.66
N ALA A 334 -5.52 0.08 1.52
CA ALA A 334 -6.31 -0.68 2.49
C ALA A 334 -6.40 -2.18 2.18
N GLU A 335 -6.36 -2.60 0.91
CA GLU A 335 -6.51 -4.01 0.52
C GLU A 335 -5.73 -4.34 -0.77
N ASP A 336 -5.19 -5.56 -0.88
CA ASP A 336 -4.56 -6.07 -2.12
C ASP A 336 -5.62 -6.50 -3.14
N VAL A 337 -6.13 -5.53 -3.89
CA VAL A 337 -7.26 -5.69 -4.83
C VAL A 337 -6.90 -5.39 -6.27
N ASN A 338 -7.72 -5.87 -7.20
CA ASN A 338 -7.75 -5.32 -8.56
C ASN A 338 -8.61 -4.04 -8.56
N VAL A 339 -8.09 -2.89 -8.97
CA VAL A 339 -8.89 -1.68 -9.22
C VAL A 339 -9.01 -1.44 -10.72
N ILE A 340 -10.23 -1.38 -11.23
CA ILE A 340 -10.54 -1.11 -12.64
C ILE A 340 -11.23 0.25 -12.74
N VAL A 341 -10.57 1.22 -13.38
CA VAL A 341 -11.16 2.53 -13.67
C VAL A 341 -11.84 2.48 -15.04
N VAL A 342 -13.13 2.80 -15.08
CA VAL A 342 -13.90 2.89 -16.33
C VAL A 342 -13.79 4.30 -16.88
N ASP A 343 -13.04 4.47 -17.96
CA ASP A 343 -13.01 5.73 -18.72
C ASP A 343 -14.13 5.74 -19.77
N TRP A 344 -15.16 6.55 -19.51
CA TRP A 344 -16.23 6.81 -20.47
C TRP A 344 -16.31 8.30 -20.84
N SER A 345 -15.19 9.02 -20.71
CA SER A 345 -15.08 10.46 -20.99
C SER A 345 -15.60 10.85 -22.37
N SER A 346 -15.41 9.99 -23.38
CA SER A 346 -15.98 10.20 -24.72
C SER A 346 -17.50 10.31 -24.74
N GLY A 347 -18.20 9.64 -23.81
CA GLY A 347 -19.66 9.71 -23.68
C GLY A 347 -20.15 10.70 -22.61
N SER A 348 -19.29 11.08 -21.66
CA SER A 348 -19.63 11.99 -20.56
C SER A 348 -19.30 13.45 -20.85
N ASN A 349 -18.45 13.73 -21.85
CA ASN A 349 -17.98 15.07 -22.20
C ASN A 349 -18.92 15.79 -23.18
N SER A 350 -20.19 15.94 -22.81
CA SER A 350 -21.20 16.67 -23.59
C SER A 350 -22.01 17.59 -22.70
N LEU A 351 -22.29 18.81 -23.16
CA LEU A 351 -23.22 19.73 -22.49
C LEU A 351 -24.69 19.29 -22.66
N GLN A 352 -24.98 18.40 -23.61
CA GLN A 352 -26.33 17.89 -23.85
C GLN A 352 -26.63 16.75 -22.87
N TYR A 353 -27.21 17.10 -21.71
CA TYR A 353 -27.42 16.14 -20.63
C TYR A 353 -28.26 14.91 -21.01
N ARG A 354 -29.18 15.05 -21.98
CA ARG A 354 -29.95 13.91 -22.53
C ARG A 354 -29.02 12.87 -23.20
N GLU A 355 -28.02 13.34 -23.93
CA GLU A 355 -27.03 12.50 -24.60
C GLU A 355 -26.15 11.80 -23.56
N VAL A 356 -25.67 12.54 -22.54
CA VAL A 356 -24.91 11.99 -21.42
C VAL A 356 -25.67 10.87 -20.72
N ASN A 357 -26.96 11.06 -20.44
CA ASN A 357 -27.80 10.05 -19.81
C ASN A 357 -28.00 8.80 -20.68
N ALA A 358 -28.18 8.97 -21.99
CA ALA A 358 -28.27 7.85 -22.93
C ALA A 358 -26.94 7.08 -23.02
N ASN A 359 -25.82 7.81 -23.08
CA ASN A 359 -24.48 7.25 -23.10
C ASN A 359 -24.13 6.51 -21.79
N ALA A 360 -24.59 7.03 -20.66
CA ALA A 360 -24.42 6.37 -19.36
C ALA A 360 -25.11 4.99 -19.34
N ILE A 361 -26.32 4.86 -19.89
CA ILE A 361 -27.02 3.57 -19.98
C ILE A 361 -26.23 2.56 -20.82
N SER A 362 -25.78 3.00 -22.00
CA SER A 362 -24.96 2.19 -22.90
C SER A 362 -23.63 1.79 -22.26
N SER A 363 -22.96 2.73 -21.58
CA SER A 363 -21.69 2.51 -20.89
C SER A 363 -21.83 1.54 -19.71
N GLY A 364 -22.85 1.71 -18.86
CA GLY A 364 -23.15 0.76 -17.78
C GLY A 364 -23.39 -0.67 -18.28
N SER A 365 -24.13 -0.80 -19.41
CA SER A 365 -24.33 -2.09 -20.06
C SER A 365 -23.03 -2.68 -20.62
N ALA A 366 -22.15 -1.85 -21.20
CA ALA A 366 -20.85 -2.27 -21.69
C ALA A 366 -19.92 -2.73 -20.55
N VAL A 367 -19.93 -2.06 -19.40
CA VAL A 367 -19.18 -2.48 -18.20
C VAL A 367 -19.69 -3.83 -17.68
N ALA A 368 -21.00 -4.06 -17.67
CA ALA A 368 -21.58 -5.34 -17.29
C ALA A 368 -21.11 -6.47 -18.23
N GLN A 369 -21.13 -6.22 -19.54
CA GLN A 369 -20.61 -7.18 -20.53
C GLN A 369 -19.12 -7.44 -20.36
N PHE A 370 -18.33 -6.40 -20.06
CA PHE A 370 -16.90 -6.53 -19.77
C PHE A 370 -16.65 -7.41 -18.53
N ILE A 371 -17.39 -7.22 -17.43
CA ILE A 371 -17.26 -8.06 -16.22
C ILE A 371 -17.60 -9.53 -16.55
N ASN A 372 -18.64 -9.78 -17.34
CA ASN A 372 -18.99 -11.15 -17.75
C ASN A 372 -17.89 -11.79 -18.58
N TRP A 373 -17.33 -11.06 -19.55
CA TRP A 373 -16.18 -11.50 -20.33
C TRP A 373 -14.95 -11.75 -19.45
N LEU A 374 -14.67 -10.86 -18.50
CA LEU A 374 -13.54 -10.99 -17.57
C LEU A 374 -13.66 -12.25 -16.72
N ASN A 375 -14.84 -12.51 -16.13
CA ASN A 375 -15.10 -13.70 -15.33
C ASN A 375 -14.96 -14.98 -16.17
N GLN A 376 -15.49 -15.00 -17.39
CA GLN A 376 -15.38 -16.15 -18.30
C GLN A 376 -13.94 -16.50 -18.64
N ASN A 377 -13.04 -15.52 -18.71
CA ASN A 377 -11.64 -15.73 -19.12
C ASN A 377 -10.67 -15.89 -17.95
N THR A 378 -11.08 -15.61 -16.71
CA THR A 378 -10.18 -15.60 -15.54
C THR A 378 -10.64 -16.49 -14.40
N GLY A 379 -11.92 -16.89 -14.38
CA GLY A 379 -12.53 -17.62 -13.27
C GLY A 379 -12.94 -16.74 -12.08
N SER A 380 -12.87 -15.41 -12.19
CA SER A 380 -13.39 -14.49 -11.18
C SER A 380 -14.88 -14.70 -10.93
N VAL A 381 -15.32 -14.47 -9.69
CA VAL A 381 -16.72 -14.64 -9.30
C VAL A 381 -17.37 -13.32 -8.93
N LEU A 382 -18.66 -13.19 -9.25
CA LEU A 382 -19.45 -11.97 -9.05
C LEU A 382 -19.51 -11.51 -7.58
N ALA A 383 -19.38 -12.43 -6.62
CA ALA A 383 -19.34 -12.10 -5.20
C ALA A 383 -18.11 -11.27 -4.78
N GLN A 384 -17.05 -11.26 -5.59
CA GLN A 384 -15.81 -10.50 -5.33
C GLN A 384 -15.85 -9.06 -5.87
N TYR A 385 -16.98 -8.60 -6.42
CA TYR A 385 -17.07 -7.29 -7.05
C TYR A 385 -17.65 -6.22 -6.12
N HIS A 386 -16.98 -5.06 -6.10
CA HIS A 386 -17.50 -3.82 -5.56
C HIS A 386 -17.52 -2.74 -6.66
N ILE A 387 -18.71 -2.23 -7.00
CA ILE A 387 -18.85 -1.20 -8.04
C ILE A 387 -19.14 0.14 -7.36
N ILE A 388 -18.29 1.14 -7.59
CA ILE A 388 -18.41 2.48 -7.02
C ILE A 388 -18.63 3.47 -8.16
N GLY A 389 -19.70 4.25 -8.08
CA GLY A 389 -20.05 5.22 -9.10
C GLY A 389 -20.34 6.60 -8.51
N HIS A 390 -19.83 7.67 -9.15
CA HIS A 390 -20.07 9.06 -8.72
C HIS A 390 -20.95 9.83 -9.71
N GLY A 391 -21.92 10.61 -9.21
CA GLY A 391 -22.84 11.38 -10.04
C GLY A 391 -23.59 10.48 -11.04
N VAL A 392 -23.42 10.74 -12.34
CA VAL A 392 -24.00 9.86 -13.39
C VAL A 392 -23.43 8.43 -13.33
N GLY A 393 -22.16 8.28 -12.93
CA GLY A 393 -21.52 6.99 -12.69
C GLY A 393 -22.19 6.20 -11.57
N GLY A 394 -22.85 6.86 -10.62
CA GLY A 394 -23.68 6.21 -9.61
C GLY A 394 -24.77 5.37 -10.27
N HIS A 395 -25.52 5.91 -11.23
CA HIS A 395 -26.53 5.14 -11.95
C HIS A 395 -25.94 4.04 -12.83
N GLN A 396 -24.75 4.25 -13.42
CA GLN A 396 -24.04 3.19 -14.14
C GLN A 396 -23.68 2.02 -13.22
N ALA A 397 -23.26 2.28 -11.97
CA ALA A 397 -23.02 1.22 -11.00
C ALA A 397 -24.30 0.41 -10.70
N GLY A 398 -25.45 1.08 -10.61
CA GLY A 398 -26.76 0.42 -10.50
C GLY A 398 -27.11 -0.44 -11.72
N ILE A 399 -26.87 0.08 -12.93
CA ILE A 399 -27.08 -0.69 -14.18
C ILE A 399 -26.21 -1.93 -14.20
N VAL A 400 -24.91 -1.80 -13.93
CA VAL A 400 -23.96 -2.92 -13.84
C VAL A 400 -24.43 -3.95 -12.82
N GLY A 401 -24.83 -3.49 -11.64
CA GLY A 401 -25.36 -4.34 -10.58
C GLY A 401 -26.61 -5.09 -11.02
N SER A 402 -27.59 -4.40 -11.61
CA SER A 402 -28.85 -5.01 -12.03
C SER A 402 -28.67 -6.13 -13.08
N LEU A 403 -27.63 -6.04 -13.91
CA LEU A 403 -27.34 -7.01 -14.96
C LEU A 403 -26.50 -8.20 -14.46
N ASN A 404 -25.61 -7.99 -13.48
CA ASN A 404 -24.60 -8.98 -13.10
C ASN A 404 -24.65 -9.39 -11.62
N LEU A 405 -25.14 -8.54 -10.73
CA LEU A 405 -24.99 -8.68 -9.28
C LEU A 405 -26.31 -8.72 -8.47
N PRO A 406 -27.52 -8.98 -8.98
CA PRO A 406 -28.76 -8.82 -8.19
C PRO A 406 -28.82 -9.71 -6.93
N VAL A 407 -28.06 -10.80 -6.90
CA VAL A 407 -27.93 -11.73 -5.75
C VAL A 407 -26.51 -11.80 -5.18
N HIS A 408 -25.59 -10.97 -5.69
CA HIS A 408 -24.17 -10.97 -5.34
C HIS A 408 -23.63 -9.54 -5.14
N GLY A 409 -22.36 -9.42 -4.76
CA GLY A 409 -21.60 -8.18 -4.86
C GLY A 409 -22.09 -7.02 -3.98
N TYR A 410 -21.40 -5.90 -4.14
CA TYR A 410 -21.57 -4.68 -3.39
C TYR A 410 -21.55 -3.50 -4.36
N ILE A 411 -22.50 -2.57 -4.26
CA ILE A 411 -22.45 -1.32 -5.03
C ILE A 411 -22.57 -0.10 -4.11
N THR A 412 -21.82 0.95 -4.44
CA THR A 412 -21.85 2.24 -3.74
C THR A 412 -22.12 3.36 -4.75
N GLY A 413 -23.20 4.11 -4.55
CA GLY A 413 -23.47 5.34 -5.28
C GLY A 413 -23.02 6.57 -4.49
N LEU A 414 -22.18 7.39 -5.07
CA LEU A 414 -21.69 8.63 -4.47
C LEU A 414 -22.40 9.79 -5.13
N ASP A 415 -23.33 10.37 -4.38
CA ASP A 415 -24.22 11.45 -4.81
C ASP A 415 -24.78 11.25 -6.23
N PRO A 416 -25.53 10.15 -6.52
CA PRO A 416 -26.00 9.85 -7.87
C PRO A 416 -26.77 11.01 -8.50
N ALA A 417 -26.61 11.24 -9.80
CA ALA A 417 -27.10 12.49 -10.43
C ALA A 417 -28.63 12.63 -10.50
N LEU A 418 -29.15 13.84 -10.31
CA LEU A 418 -30.59 14.10 -10.37
C LEU A 418 -31.15 14.18 -11.80
N ILE A 419 -30.52 14.99 -12.65
CA ILE A 419 -31.14 15.49 -13.88
C ILE A 419 -31.43 14.32 -14.85
N GLY A 420 -32.70 14.11 -15.18
CA GLY A 420 -33.12 13.05 -16.10
C GLY A 420 -33.12 11.63 -15.52
N TRP A 421 -32.97 11.47 -14.20
CA TRP A 421 -32.99 10.16 -13.52
C TRP A 421 -34.22 9.90 -12.64
N VAL A 422 -35.00 10.94 -12.29
CA VAL A 422 -36.19 10.82 -11.41
C VAL A 422 -37.17 9.72 -11.84
N ASN A 423 -37.52 9.70 -13.13
CA ASN A 423 -38.43 8.71 -13.71
C ASN A 423 -37.71 7.69 -14.60
N ASN A 424 -36.38 7.64 -14.55
CA ASN A 424 -35.60 6.76 -15.39
C ASN A 424 -35.60 5.35 -14.81
N ILE A 425 -36.06 4.37 -15.58
CA ILE A 425 -36.13 2.97 -15.14
C ILE A 425 -34.76 2.34 -14.87
N TYR A 426 -33.70 2.94 -15.42
CA TYR A 426 -32.29 2.52 -15.24
C TYR A 426 -31.58 3.24 -14.10
N ARG A 427 -32.28 4.07 -13.32
CA ARG A 427 -31.69 4.68 -12.13
C ARG A 427 -31.23 3.61 -11.14
N PHE A 428 -30.33 4.01 -10.25
CA PHE A 428 -29.87 3.17 -9.14
C PHE A 428 -31.06 2.75 -8.26
N ARG A 429 -31.10 1.50 -7.82
CA ARG A 429 -32.17 0.93 -7.01
C ARG A 429 -31.63 0.02 -5.91
N PRO A 430 -32.43 -0.20 -4.84
CA PRO A 430 -32.04 -1.11 -3.77
C PRO A 430 -31.82 -2.56 -4.27
N SER A 431 -32.50 -2.97 -5.34
CA SER A 431 -32.43 -4.31 -5.93
C SER A 431 -31.20 -4.57 -6.80
N ASP A 432 -30.38 -3.56 -7.08
CA ASP A 432 -29.29 -3.70 -8.05
C ASP A 432 -28.10 -4.51 -7.50
N ALA A 433 -28.06 -4.85 -6.20
CA ALA A 433 -27.04 -5.74 -5.63
C ALA A 433 -27.51 -6.47 -4.35
N LEU A 434 -26.72 -7.44 -3.89
CA LEU A 434 -26.91 -8.07 -2.57
C LEU A 434 -26.81 -7.04 -1.44
N TYR A 435 -25.86 -6.11 -1.53
CA TYR A 435 -25.81 -4.91 -0.69
C TYR A 435 -25.57 -3.68 -1.55
N SER A 436 -26.38 -2.64 -1.34
CA SER A 436 -26.24 -1.35 -2.01
C SER A 436 -26.34 -0.23 -1.00
N GLU A 437 -25.43 0.75 -1.12
CA GLU A 437 -25.50 1.98 -0.34
C GLU A 437 -25.30 3.23 -1.18
N VAL A 438 -25.88 4.34 -0.74
CA VAL A 438 -25.69 5.65 -1.36
C VAL A 438 -25.29 6.67 -0.30
N ILE A 439 -24.33 7.54 -0.66
CA ILE A 439 -23.90 8.68 0.15
C ILE A 439 -24.37 9.95 -0.57
N HIS A 440 -25.35 10.65 0.00
CA HIS A 440 -25.92 11.89 -0.53
C HIS A 440 -25.20 13.09 0.05
N THR A 441 -24.59 13.93 -0.78
CA THR A 441 -23.83 15.12 -0.34
C THR A 441 -24.27 16.41 -1.01
N ASN A 442 -25.01 16.34 -2.13
CA ASN A 442 -25.64 17.50 -2.77
C ASN A 442 -27.04 17.16 -3.31
N TYR A 443 -27.81 16.41 -2.52
CA TYR A 443 -29.19 16.00 -2.76
C TYR A 443 -30.05 17.18 -3.23
N GLY A 444 -30.89 16.93 -4.24
CA GLY A 444 -31.85 17.90 -4.76
C GLY A 444 -31.24 19.06 -5.56
N VAL A 445 -29.91 19.12 -5.67
CA VAL A 445 -29.19 20.12 -6.48
C VAL A 445 -28.48 19.42 -7.64
N PHE A 446 -27.35 18.75 -7.39
CA PHE A 446 -26.72 17.85 -8.37
C PHE A 446 -27.05 16.38 -8.09
N GLY A 447 -27.15 16.00 -6.81
CA GLY A 447 -27.50 14.68 -6.33
C GLY A 447 -29.01 14.39 -6.36
N TYR A 448 -29.36 13.12 -6.47
CA TYR A 448 -30.72 12.61 -6.61
C TYR A 448 -31.60 12.95 -5.40
N LEU A 449 -32.90 13.15 -5.64
CA LEU A 449 -33.83 13.75 -4.68
C LEU A 449 -34.62 12.77 -3.80
N ALA A 450 -34.17 11.53 -3.64
CA ALA A 450 -34.76 10.57 -2.70
C ALA A 450 -33.76 9.46 -2.34
N ASP A 451 -34.21 8.49 -1.56
CA ASP A 451 -33.51 7.23 -1.31
C ASP A 451 -33.40 6.40 -2.60
N LEU A 452 -32.23 5.78 -2.77
CA LEU A 452 -31.90 4.99 -3.96
C LEU A 452 -31.46 3.56 -3.63
N ALA A 453 -31.04 3.28 -2.40
CA ALA A 453 -30.32 2.06 -2.06
C ALA A 453 -31.00 1.26 -0.94
N LYS A 454 -30.40 0.13 -0.55
CA LYS A 454 -30.81 -0.54 0.69
C LYS A 454 -30.48 0.34 1.89
N VAL A 455 -29.34 1.02 1.84
CA VAL A 455 -28.86 1.93 2.86
C VAL A 455 -28.53 3.30 2.26
N ASP A 456 -29.16 4.36 2.75
CA ASP A 456 -28.90 5.72 2.27
C ASP A 456 -28.36 6.59 3.42
N PHE A 457 -27.21 7.22 3.21
CA PHE A 457 -26.57 8.13 4.15
C PHE A 457 -26.72 9.58 3.69
N TYR A 458 -27.10 10.47 4.60
CA TYR A 458 -27.23 11.91 4.40
C TYR A 458 -26.31 12.68 5.37
N PRO A 459 -24.98 12.65 5.18
CA PRO A 459 -24.05 13.43 5.99
C PRO A 459 -24.42 14.91 5.98
N ASN A 460 -24.48 15.54 7.16
CA ASN A 460 -24.82 16.95 7.35
C ASN A 460 -26.18 17.37 6.76
N GLY A 461 -27.09 16.42 6.55
CA GLY A 461 -28.38 16.63 5.89
C GLY A 461 -28.33 16.47 4.37
N GLY A 462 -27.17 16.14 3.81
CA GLY A 462 -26.99 15.68 2.43
C GLY A 462 -27.03 16.75 1.35
N ILE A 463 -27.05 18.04 1.68
CA ILE A 463 -27.17 19.15 0.71
C ILE A 463 -25.92 20.02 0.64
N SER A 464 -25.43 20.48 1.80
CA SER A 464 -24.29 21.39 1.92
C SER A 464 -23.31 20.86 2.96
N MET A 465 -22.14 20.47 2.50
CA MET A 465 -21.10 19.84 3.30
C MET A 465 -20.23 20.91 3.96
N PRO A 466 -19.87 20.74 5.24
CA PRO A 466 -18.93 21.62 5.90
C PRO A 466 -17.63 21.77 5.10
N GLY A 467 -17.14 23.01 4.98
CA GLY A 467 -15.92 23.32 4.23
C GLY A 467 -16.09 23.37 2.70
N CYS A 468 -17.31 23.28 2.18
CA CYS A 468 -17.62 23.57 0.77
C CYS A 468 -18.23 24.96 0.59
N ASP A 469 -17.84 25.64 -0.49
CA ASP A 469 -18.35 26.95 -0.91
C ASP A 469 -19.11 26.88 -2.25
N SER A 470 -19.29 25.68 -2.80
CA SER A 470 -19.93 25.45 -4.10
C SER A 470 -20.59 24.07 -4.16
N ASN A 471 -21.67 23.95 -4.96
CA ASN A 471 -22.34 22.68 -5.20
C ASN A 471 -21.43 21.62 -5.83
N GLY A 472 -20.42 22.04 -6.61
CA GLY A 472 -19.41 21.12 -7.14
C GLY A 472 -18.59 20.48 -6.03
N CYS A 473 -18.14 21.27 -5.06
CA CYS A 473 -17.46 20.74 -3.87
C CYS A 473 -18.37 19.79 -3.08
N ASP A 474 -19.64 20.17 -2.86
CA ASP A 474 -20.60 19.34 -2.15
C ASP A 474 -20.79 18.00 -2.87
N HIS A 475 -20.96 18.02 -4.19
CA HIS A 475 -21.14 16.83 -5.02
C HIS A 475 -19.92 15.91 -5.00
N GLU A 476 -18.70 16.46 -4.93
CA GLU A 476 -17.46 15.68 -4.84
C GLU A 476 -17.19 15.09 -3.45
N ARG A 477 -17.80 15.64 -2.40
CA ARG A 477 -17.47 15.28 -1.02
C ARG A 477 -17.75 13.81 -0.69
N GLY A 478 -18.74 13.19 -1.35
CA GLY A 478 -19.08 11.77 -1.16
C GLY A 478 -17.90 10.82 -1.34
N PHE A 479 -17.04 11.03 -2.35
CA PHE A 479 -15.87 10.16 -2.55
C PHE A 479 -14.71 10.47 -1.61
N GLN A 480 -14.64 11.67 -1.04
CA GLN A 480 -13.67 11.99 0.01
C GLN A 480 -14.06 11.31 1.33
N TYR A 481 -15.34 11.34 1.69
CA TYR A 481 -15.85 10.60 2.85
C TYR A 481 -15.69 9.10 2.67
N LEU A 482 -15.98 8.55 1.48
CA LEU A 482 -15.74 7.13 1.21
C LEU A 482 -14.25 6.79 1.36
N ALA A 483 -13.35 7.57 0.78
CA ALA A 483 -11.91 7.34 0.90
C ALA A 483 -11.43 7.38 2.36
N GLU A 484 -11.86 8.36 3.16
CA GLU A 484 -11.52 8.42 4.59
C GLU A 484 -12.16 7.26 5.37
N SER A 485 -13.39 6.89 5.07
CA SER A 485 -14.05 5.74 5.73
C SER A 485 -13.33 4.41 5.46
N ILE A 486 -12.65 4.28 4.32
CA ILE A 486 -11.79 3.14 3.98
C ILE A 486 -10.47 3.20 4.74
N ALA A 487 -9.89 4.39 4.89
CA ALA A 487 -8.58 4.58 5.52
C ALA A 487 -8.61 4.52 7.05
N SER A 488 -9.62 5.14 7.68
CA SER A 488 -9.69 5.30 9.14
C SER A 488 -11.08 5.04 9.76
N GLY A 489 -12.12 4.83 8.94
CA GLY A 489 -13.47 4.53 9.43
C GLY A 489 -14.14 5.70 10.17
N GLY A 490 -14.98 5.39 11.17
CA GLY A 490 -15.55 6.38 12.11
C GLY A 490 -16.73 7.21 11.59
N PHE A 491 -17.33 6.88 10.45
CA PHE A 491 -18.50 7.61 9.95
C PHE A 491 -19.81 6.98 10.45
N ARG A 492 -20.10 7.15 11.73
CA ARG A 492 -21.25 6.49 12.37
C ARG A 492 -22.57 7.22 12.14
N GLY A 493 -23.39 6.70 11.24
CA GLY A 493 -24.75 7.16 10.99
C GLY A 493 -25.76 6.66 12.02
N ARG A 494 -26.69 7.52 12.41
CA ARG A 494 -27.88 7.18 13.20
C ARG A 494 -29.10 7.06 12.30
N GLU A 495 -29.88 6.02 12.52
CA GLU A 495 -31.08 5.73 11.75
C GLU A 495 -32.12 6.86 11.83
N CYS A 496 -32.74 7.14 10.68
CA CYS A 496 -33.81 8.09 10.46
C CYS A 496 -35.06 7.35 10.00
N MET A 497 -36.24 7.91 10.30
CA MET A 497 -37.51 7.35 9.84
C MET A 497 -37.61 7.30 8.30
N ASN A 498 -37.07 8.32 7.64
CA ASN A 498 -37.04 8.47 6.19
C ASN A 498 -36.00 9.55 5.83
N TYR A 499 -35.79 9.78 4.53
CA TYR A 499 -34.83 10.77 4.06
C TYR A 499 -35.21 12.21 4.44
N TYR A 500 -36.50 12.55 4.55
CA TYR A 500 -36.89 13.89 5.02
C TYR A 500 -36.38 14.15 6.44
N ALA A 501 -36.50 13.16 7.34
CA ALA A 501 -35.94 13.26 8.69
C ALA A 501 -34.42 13.39 8.67
N ALA A 502 -33.73 12.71 7.74
CA ALA A 502 -32.28 12.82 7.58
C ALA A 502 -31.84 14.22 7.11
N VAL A 503 -32.53 14.77 6.10
CA VAL A 503 -32.28 16.12 5.58
C VAL A 503 -32.54 17.18 6.65
N LEU A 504 -33.61 17.02 7.45
CA LEU A 504 -33.93 17.90 8.57
C LEU A 504 -33.07 17.65 9.83
N ARG A 505 -32.17 16.67 9.80
CA ARG A 505 -31.30 16.28 10.93
C ARG A 505 -32.08 15.81 12.17
N MET A 506 -33.25 15.22 11.96
CA MET A 506 -34.18 14.77 13.00
C MET A 506 -34.16 13.24 13.13
N CYS A 507 -33.00 12.67 13.41
CA CYS A 507 -32.82 11.22 13.47
C CYS A 507 -32.63 10.72 14.90
N ASN A 508 -33.59 9.93 15.37
CA ASN A 508 -33.62 9.37 16.73
C ASN A 508 -33.79 7.84 16.74
N GLY A 509 -33.57 7.20 15.59
CA GLY A 509 -33.67 5.75 15.46
C GLY A 509 -32.65 5.03 16.34
N PRO A 510 -32.95 3.78 16.75
CA PRO A 510 -32.11 3.01 17.67
C PRO A 510 -30.90 2.38 16.96
N ARG A 511 -30.94 2.19 15.64
CA ARG A 511 -29.84 1.56 14.89
C ARG A 511 -28.77 2.57 14.52
N GLN A 512 -27.52 2.10 14.52
CA GLN A 512 -26.38 2.83 14.01
C GLN A 512 -25.68 1.99 12.94
N LEU A 513 -25.10 2.65 11.95
CA LEU A 513 -24.41 1.99 10.86
C LEU A 513 -23.23 2.83 10.39
N GLN A 514 -22.11 2.19 10.06
CA GLN A 514 -20.95 2.88 9.50
C GLN A 514 -21.20 3.21 8.03
N MET A 515 -21.02 4.47 7.64
CA MET A 515 -21.03 4.91 6.25
C MET A 515 -19.72 4.53 5.57
N GLY A 516 -19.78 4.02 4.34
CA GLY A 516 -18.58 3.66 3.57
C GLY A 516 -17.78 2.50 4.15
N GLY A 517 -16.48 2.45 3.88
CA GLY A 517 -15.60 1.35 4.25
C GLY A 517 -15.50 0.24 3.19
N LEU A 518 -14.61 -0.72 3.45
CA LEU A 518 -14.30 -1.80 2.51
C LEU A 518 -15.42 -2.84 2.42
N GLU A 519 -16.01 -3.24 3.55
CA GLU A 519 -16.91 -4.39 3.59
C GLU A 519 -18.40 -4.01 3.41
N PRO A 520 -19.20 -4.83 2.70
CA PRO A 520 -20.64 -4.62 2.59
C PRO A 520 -21.34 -4.91 3.92
N LYS A 521 -22.34 -4.10 4.28
CA LYS A 521 -23.19 -4.35 5.46
C LYS A 521 -24.40 -5.20 5.07
N THR A 522 -24.15 -6.38 4.52
CA THR A 522 -25.21 -7.28 4.03
C THR A 522 -26.27 -7.53 5.10
N GLY A 523 -27.54 -7.33 4.74
CA GLY A 523 -28.68 -7.42 5.66
C GLY A 523 -29.07 -6.11 6.34
N ALA A 524 -28.23 -5.07 6.28
CA ALA A 524 -28.61 -3.73 6.71
C ALA A 524 -29.54 -3.06 5.69
N SER A 525 -30.42 -2.20 6.20
CA SER A 525 -31.28 -1.34 5.40
C SER A 525 -31.70 -0.10 6.17
N GLY A 526 -32.13 0.93 5.46
CA GLY A 526 -32.72 2.15 6.04
C GLY A 526 -31.94 3.41 5.71
N VAL A 527 -32.39 4.52 6.30
CA VAL A 527 -31.82 5.85 6.08
C VAL A 527 -31.03 6.27 7.31
N TYR A 528 -29.87 6.88 7.12
CA TYR A 528 -28.96 7.26 8.19
C TYR A 528 -28.45 8.70 8.03
N PHE A 529 -28.29 9.38 9.15
CA PHE A 529 -27.73 10.72 9.25
C PHE A 529 -26.48 10.70 10.14
N LEU A 530 -25.49 11.51 9.78
CA LEU A 530 -24.26 11.75 10.54
C LEU A 530 -23.78 13.18 10.29
N GLU A 531 -22.92 13.68 11.17
CA GLU A 531 -22.22 14.95 10.97
C GLU A 531 -20.75 14.70 10.67
N THR A 532 -20.14 15.64 9.95
CA THR A 532 -18.72 15.59 9.59
C THR A 532 -18.06 16.93 9.85
N ASN A 533 -16.73 16.92 10.01
CA ASN A 533 -15.93 18.15 10.05
C ASN A 533 -15.83 18.81 8.67
N ALA A 534 -15.34 20.05 8.64
CA ALA A 534 -15.11 20.81 7.41
C ALA A 534 -13.81 20.42 6.68
N GLN A 535 -12.89 19.76 7.37
CA GLN A 535 -11.59 19.32 6.87
C GLN A 535 -11.25 17.93 7.44
N PRO A 536 -10.37 17.16 6.79
CA PRO A 536 -9.91 15.88 7.32
C PRO A 536 -9.25 16.01 8.72
N PRO A 537 -9.44 15.03 9.63
CA PRO A 537 -10.40 13.93 9.50
C PRO A 537 -11.84 14.46 9.51
N PHE A 538 -12.61 14.12 8.48
CA PHE A 538 -14.01 14.49 8.34
C PHE A 538 -14.88 13.72 9.33
N SER A 539 -14.53 12.48 9.67
CA SER A 539 -15.21 11.69 10.68
C SER A 539 -15.22 12.39 12.06
N GLN A 540 -16.30 12.17 12.83
CA GLN A 540 -16.45 12.62 14.22
C GLN A 540 -16.51 11.47 15.24
N GLY A 541 -16.36 10.21 14.81
CA GLY A 541 -16.37 9.00 15.67
C GLY A 541 -17.64 8.15 15.62
#